data_AF-A0A5Q4BDB8-F1
#
_entry.id   AF-A0A5Q4BDB8-F1
#
_cell.length_a   1.000
_cell.length_b   1.000
_cell.length_c   1.000
_cell.angle_alpha   90.00
_cell.angle_beta   90.00
_cell.angle_gamma   90.00
#
_symmetry.space_group_name_H-M   'P 1'
#
loop_
_entity.id
_entity.type
_entity.pdbx_description
1 polymer ?
#
loop_
_entity_poly.entity_id
_entity_poly.type
_entity_poly.pdbx_seq_one_letter_code
_entity_poly.pdbx_strand_id
1 'polypeptide(L)'
;MPLKKRTTVAAAAAAAAAAVPLSEADANSGSATNNTTTEPAEKPAPKSRKRKSDAVDGAAEAAEAPAPKKQSTKAEKDPLPDLSGIHLDGDEDMSVSIYDTCDTARTKIRAILKKDGVTKAAFLRALVRAAYPSGSTHKIAYNSLSDFMKKKGPTSGNTSSVFYAAYVFFEKLRIVTKKPKGKTRLEMELLWPDGFDTRAQMASYIVPTYATLTMDQYGKVHCY
;
A
#
# COMPACT_ATOMS: atom_id res chain seq x y z
N MET A 1 21.18 -31.64 54.70
CA MET A 1 20.58 -32.79 53.97
C MET A 1 19.31 -32.32 53.27
N PRO A 2 19.18 -32.47 51.94
CA PRO A 2 18.13 -31.84 51.16
C PRO A 2 16.85 -32.70 51.10
N LEU A 3 15.70 -32.07 51.36
CA LEU A 3 14.38 -32.65 51.16
C LEU A 3 14.04 -32.64 49.67
N LYS A 4 14.07 -33.82 49.04
CA LYS A 4 13.69 -34.04 47.65
C LYS A 4 12.16 -34.05 47.51
N LYS A 5 11.72 -33.29 46.51
CA LYS A 5 10.35 -33.17 45.98
C LYS A 5 9.78 -34.52 45.56
N ARG A 6 8.51 -34.76 45.89
CA ARG A 6 7.63 -35.73 45.22
C ARG A 6 6.31 -35.02 44.92
N THR A 7 6.16 -34.56 43.68
CA THR A 7 4.89 -34.08 43.15
C THR A 7 4.43 -35.11 42.12
N THR A 8 3.29 -35.73 42.39
CA THR A 8 2.67 -36.78 41.60
C THR A 8 2.00 -36.21 40.36
N VAL A 9 2.25 -36.86 39.23
CA VAL A 9 1.54 -36.72 37.96
C VAL A 9 0.21 -37.45 38.07
N ALA A 10 -0.90 -36.80 37.71
CA ALA A 10 -2.17 -37.46 37.44
C ALA A 10 -2.69 -36.99 36.09
N ALA A 11 -2.86 -37.94 35.17
CA ALA A 11 -3.48 -37.80 33.87
C ALA A 11 -4.67 -38.77 33.80
N ALA A 12 -5.84 -38.27 33.39
CA ALA A 12 -6.98 -38.99 32.79
C ALA A 12 -8.03 -37.92 32.41
N ALA A 13 -8.27 -37.59 31.13
CA ALA A 13 -8.97 -38.33 30.07
C ALA A 13 -10.49 -38.04 30.02
N ALA A 14 -10.86 -37.24 29.01
CA ALA A 14 -12.02 -37.27 28.11
C ALA A 14 -13.44 -37.67 28.59
N ALA A 15 -14.41 -36.80 28.28
CA ALA A 15 -15.71 -37.18 27.71
C ALA A 15 -16.32 -36.01 26.92
N ALA A 16 -16.91 -36.34 25.77
CA ALA A 16 -17.41 -35.45 24.74
C ALA A 16 -18.95 -35.34 24.73
N ALA A 17 -19.43 -34.39 23.93
CA ALA A 17 -20.72 -34.32 23.23
C ALA A 17 -21.96 -33.75 23.98
N ALA A 18 -22.40 -32.57 23.52
CA ALA A 18 -23.76 -32.36 23.05
C ALA A 18 -23.80 -31.17 22.07
N ALA A 19 -24.42 -31.39 20.92
CA ALA A 19 -24.61 -30.44 19.83
C ALA A 19 -26.11 -30.42 19.43
N VAL A 20 -26.47 -29.40 18.62
CA VAL A 20 -27.63 -29.30 17.71
C VAL A 20 -28.91 -28.66 18.33
N PRO A 21 -29.74 -27.86 17.60
CA PRO A 21 -29.77 -27.57 16.15
C PRO A 21 -29.74 -26.10 15.69
N LEU A 22 -29.38 -25.97 14.41
CA LEU A 22 -29.75 -24.89 13.49
C LEU A 22 -31.28 -24.75 13.37
N SER A 23 -31.76 -23.52 13.22
CA SER A 23 -33.03 -23.23 12.55
C SER A 23 -32.79 -22.39 11.28
N GLU A 24 -33.44 -22.84 10.22
CA GLU A 24 -33.53 -22.41 8.81
C GLU A 24 -33.90 -20.90 8.64
N ALA A 25 -33.26 -20.14 7.75
CA ALA A 25 -33.48 -19.96 6.31
C ALA A 25 -34.81 -19.28 5.91
N ASP A 26 -34.73 -18.04 5.41
CA ASP A 26 -35.60 -17.45 4.37
C ASP A 26 -34.92 -16.14 3.88
N ALA A 27 -34.18 -16.17 2.78
CA ALA A 27 -34.59 -15.83 1.40
C ALA A 27 -34.82 -14.32 1.15
N ASN A 28 -33.82 -13.65 0.58
CA ASN A 28 -34.07 -12.77 -0.57
C ASN A 28 -32.78 -12.57 -1.38
N SER A 29 -32.56 -13.48 -2.33
CA SER A 29 -31.63 -13.28 -3.45
C SER A 29 -32.40 -12.67 -4.61
N GLY A 30 -31.90 -11.58 -5.18
CA GLY A 30 -32.34 -11.08 -6.48
C GLY A 30 -31.12 -10.79 -7.33
N SER A 31 -30.61 -11.82 -8.02
CA SER A 31 -29.63 -11.67 -9.10
C SER A 31 -30.35 -11.41 -10.42
N ALA A 32 -29.72 -10.57 -11.24
CA ALA A 32 -30.19 -10.01 -12.50
C ALA A 32 -30.57 -11.03 -13.59
N THR A 33 -31.47 -10.62 -14.48
CA THR A 33 -31.57 -11.12 -15.87
C THR A 33 -31.95 -10.01 -16.86
N ASN A 34 -30.95 -9.58 -17.62
CA ASN A 34 -30.87 -9.48 -19.09
C ASN A 34 -31.94 -8.78 -19.96
N ASN A 35 -31.36 -7.97 -20.87
CA ASN A 35 -31.84 -7.32 -22.08
C ASN A 35 -32.75 -8.15 -23.03
N THR A 36 -33.61 -7.42 -23.75
CA THR A 36 -34.14 -7.72 -25.10
C THR A 36 -34.37 -6.36 -25.79
N THR A 37 -33.49 -5.95 -26.70
CA THR A 37 -33.59 -6.02 -28.18
C THR A 37 -34.68 -5.14 -28.80
N THR A 38 -34.24 -4.01 -29.38
CA THR A 38 -34.62 -3.60 -30.74
C THR A 38 -33.55 -2.65 -31.30
N GLU A 39 -32.80 -3.16 -32.28
CA GLU A 39 -32.12 -2.38 -33.35
C GLU A 39 -33.11 -2.25 -34.54
N PRO A 40 -32.86 -1.52 -35.67
CA PRO A 40 -31.59 -0.89 -36.12
C PRO A 40 -31.72 0.50 -36.80
N ALA A 41 -30.57 0.96 -37.34
CA ALA A 41 -30.33 1.95 -38.42
C ALA A 41 -29.92 3.37 -37.96
N GLU A 42 -28.87 4.05 -38.44
CA GLU A 42 -27.82 3.79 -39.45
C GLU A 42 -26.68 4.82 -39.21
N LYS A 43 -25.45 4.47 -39.60
CA LYS A 43 -24.19 5.26 -39.57
C LYS A 43 -24.26 6.51 -40.50
N PRO A 44 -23.36 7.53 -40.45
CA PRO A 44 -21.90 7.35 -40.60
C PRO A 44 -20.99 8.29 -39.79
N ALA A 45 -19.70 7.97 -39.84
CA ALA A 45 -18.58 8.61 -39.14
C ALA A 45 -17.71 9.49 -40.11
N PRO A 46 -16.44 9.84 -39.82
CA PRO A 46 -16.01 11.15 -39.32
C PRO A 46 -14.93 11.85 -40.20
N LYS A 47 -14.78 13.19 -40.15
CA LYS A 47 -13.65 13.95 -40.76
C LYS A 47 -13.36 15.22 -39.95
N SER A 48 -12.23 15.36 -39.24
CA SER A 48 -10.88 15.78 -39.67
C SER A 48 -10.69 17.31 -39.85
N ARG A 49 -9.58 17.82 -39.26
CA ARG A 49 -8.82 19.05 -39.58
C ARG A 49 -9.43 20.40 -39.12
N LYS A 50 -8.70 21.50 -38.91
CA LYS A 50 -7.34 21.88 -38.46
C LYS A 50 -7.32 23.42 -38.61
N ARG A 51 -7.14 24.16 -37.51
CA ARG A 51 -6.52 25.52 -37.31
C ARG A 51 -6.89 26.76 -38.17
N LYS A 52 -6.82 27.92 -37.45
CA LYS A 52 -6.40 29.30 -37.85
C LYS A 52 -7.45 30.06 -38.68
N SER A 53 -7.75 31.36 -38.54
CA SER A 53 -7.03 32.56 -38.06
C SER A 53 -8.01 33.73 -37.87
N ASP A 54 -7.61 34.68 -37.02
CA ASP A 54 -7.76 36.14 -37.05
C ASP A 54 -8.72 36.84 -38.04
N ALA A 55 -9.54 37.79 -37.54
CA ALA A 55 -9.52 39.24 -37.89
C ALA A 55 -10.75 40.04 -37.37
N VAL A 56 -10.50 40.98 -36.43
CA VAL A 56 -10.97 42.40 -36.24
C VAL A 56 -12.45 42.81 -36.50
N ASP A 57 -13.11 43.73 -35.78
CA ASP A 57 -12.68 45.02 -35.18
C ASP A 57 -13.74 45.57 -34.17
N GLY A 58 -13.36 46.48 -33.27
CA GLY A 58 -14.29 47.28 -32.44
C GLY A 58 -13.89 47.57 -30.98
N ALA A 59 -13.12 48.64 -30.75
CA ALA A 59 -12.67 49.26 -29.48
C ALA A 59 -13.84 49.81 -28.60
N ALA A 60 -13.77 50.22 -27.32
CA ALA A 60 -12.79 50.48 -26.23
C ALA A 60 -13.60 50.34 -24.89
N GLU A 61 -13.10 50.05 -23.68
CA GLU A 61 -12.30 50.92 -22.80
C GLU A 61 -12.02 50.19 -21.44
N ALA A 62 -10.81 50.39 -20.91
CA ALA A 62 -10.27 50.26 -19.54
C ALA A 62 -10.88 49.29 -18.48
N ALA A 63 -10.06 48.33 -17.99
CA ALA A 63 -9.58 48.25 -16.59
C ALA A 63 -8.80 46.95 -16.28
N GLU A 64 -7.58 47.14 -15.78
CA GLU A 64 -6.86 46.31 -14.81
C GLU A 64 -6.37 44.89 -15.20
N ALA A 65 -5.05 44.80 -15.43
CA ALA A 65 -4.29 43.56 -15.56
C ALA A 65 -4.13 42.84 -14.21
N PRO A 66 -4.37 41.52 -14.10
CA PRO A 66 -3.95 40.79 -12.91
C PRO A 66 -2.48 40.39 -13.06
N ALA A 67 -1.63 41.05 -12.27
CA ALA A 67 -0.22 40.72 -12.11
C ALA A 67 -0.03 39.25 -11.66
N PRO A 68 1.03 38.56 -12.11
CA PRO A 68 1.34 37.22 -11.65
C PRO A 68 1.74 37.27 -10.18
N LYS A 69 0.98 36.57 -9.31
CA LYS A 69 1.32 36.38 -7.90
C LYS A 69 2.69 35.69 -7.81
N LYS A 70 3.70 36.48 -7.48
CA LYS A 70 5.03 36.06 -7.03
C LYS A 70 4.83 35.31 -5.70
N GLN A 71 4.74 33.98 -5.77
CA GLN A 71 4.69 33.16 -4.57
C GLN A 71 6.11 33.11 -4.00
N SER A 72 6.31 33.86 -2.93
CA SER A 72 7.53 33.87 -2.14
C SER A 72 7.77 32.46 -1.59
N THR A 73 8.87 31.86 -2.02
CA THR A 73 9.40 30.62 -1.46
C THR A 73 9.95 30.91 -0.06
N LYS A 74 9.08 30.87 0.96
CA LYS A 74 9.54 30.53 2.29
C LYS A 74 9.85 29.04 2.25
N ALA A 75 11.13 28.69 2.34
CA ALA A 75 11.57 27.33 2.62
C ALA A 75 11.09 26.97 4.04
N GLU A 76 9.84 26.54 4.12
CA GLU A 76 9.27 25.93 5.30
C GLU A 76 10.11 24.68 5.57
N LYS A 77 10.74 24.61 6.75
CA LYS A 77 11.52 23.44 7.13
C LYS A 77 10.59 22.24 7.04
N ASP A 78 10.88 21.32 6.12
CA ASP A 78 10.08 20.11 5.94
C ASP A 78 9.97 19.41 7.32
N PRO A 79 8.75 19.09 7.80
CA PRO A 79 8.57 18.48 9.12
C PRO A 79 9.06 17.03 9.19
N LEU A 80 9.59 16.51 8.09
CA LEU A 80 10.18 15.18 8.01
C LEU A 80 11.71 15.26 7.98
N PRO A 81 12.40 14.33 8.66
CA PRO A 81 13.86 14.28 8.62
C PRO A 81 14.35 14.04 7.19
N ASP A 82 15.43 14.71 6.81
CA ASP A 82 16.08 14.42 5.53
C ASP A 82 16.90 13.13 5.66
N LEU A 83 16.54 12.12 4.86
CA LEU A 83 17.14 10.78 4.89
C LEU A 83 17.96 10.47 3.63
N SER A 84 18.18 11.48 2.77
CA SER A 84 18.88 11.35 1.50
C SER A 84 20.33 10.86 1.63
N GLY A 85 21.00 11.18 2.75
CA GLY A 85 22.40 10.83 2.99
C GLY A 85 22.65 9.44 3.60
N ILE A 86 21.61 8.65 3.89
CA ILE A 86 21.77 7.28 4.41
C ILE A 86 21.64 6.28 3.26
N HIS A 87 22.65 5.45 3.12
CA HIS A 87 22.72 4.40 2.12
C HIS A 87 22.25 3.05 2.69
N LEU A 88 21.51 2.28 1.89
CA LEU A 88 21.14 0.89 2.18
C LEU A 88 21.72 -0.02 1.09
N ASP A 89 21.95 -1.28 1.44
CA ASP A 89 22.34 -2.28 0.46
C ASP A 89 21.22 -2.46 -0.58
N GLY A 90 21.54 -2.23 -1.86
CA GLY A 90 20.58 -2.28 -2.97
C GLY A 90 19.85 -0.97 -3.28
N ASP A 91 20.21 0.15 -2.64
CA ASP A 91 19.60 1.47 -2.88
C ASP A 91 19.87 2.01 -4.31
N GLU A 92 21.06 1.73 -4.88
CA GLU A 92 21.43 2.16 -6.24
C GLU A 92 20.60 1.44 -7.33
N ASP A 93 20.39 0.14 -7.17
CA ASP A 93 19.70 -0.72 -8.14
C ASP A 93 18.20 -0.86 -7.87
N MET A 94 17.68 -0.18 -6.85
CA MET A 94 16.30 -0.32 -6.36
C MET A 94 15.93 -1.77 -6.02
N SER A 95 16.90 -2.54 -5.52
CA SER A 95 16.81 -3.98 -5.26
C SER A 95 16.69 -4.33 -3.77
N VAL A 96 16.41 -3.33 -2.92
CA VAL A 96 16.30 -3.49 -1.46
C VAL A 96 15.21 -4.52 -1.12
N SER A 97 15.60 -5.63 -0.46
CA SER A 97 14.67 -6.64 0.05
C SER A 97 13.78 -6.07 1.15
N ILE A 98 12.47 -6.29 1.03
CA ILE A 98 11.46 -5.78 1.95
C ILE A 98 11.09 -6.84 2.98
N TYR A 99 11.05 -6.47 4.26
CA TYR A 99 10.72 -7.39 5.35
C TYR A 99 9.62 -6.82 6.26
N ASP A 100 8.70 -6.07 5.65
CA ASP A 100 7.46 -5.59 6.28
C ASP A 100 6.28 -6.14 5.47
N THR A 101 5.13 -6.32 6.11
CA THR A 101 3.87 -6.56 5.39
C THR A 101 3.22 -5.23 5.00
N CYS A 102 2.31 -5.25 4.02
CA CYS A 102 1.55 -4.05 3.64
C CYS A 102 0.78 -3.44 4.82
N ASP A 103 0.23 -4.25 5.73
CA ASP A 103 -0.47 -3.76 6.92
C ASP A 103 0.45 -3.03 7.91
N THR A 104 1.66 -3.57 8.13
CA THR A 104 2.66 -2.88 8.97
C THR A 104 3.10 -1.57 8.33
N ALA A 105 3.34 -1.54 7.02
CA ALA A 105 3.67 -0.32 6.28
C ALA A 105 2.56 0.72 6.39
N ARG A 106 1.28 0.34 6.20
CA ARG A 106 0.13 1.25 6.39
C ARG A 106 0.09 1.81 7.81
N THR A 107 0.36 0.99 8.82
CA THR A 107 0.38 1.43 10.22
C THR A 107 1.47 2.45 10.49
N LYS A 108 2.69 2.22 9.97
CA LYS A 108 3.81 3.17 10.07
C LYS A 108 3.50 4.48 9.33
N ILE A 109 2.88 4.41 8.15
CA ILE A 109 2.44 5.59 7.39
C ILE A 109 1.40 6.40 8.16
N ARG A 110 0.37 5.75 8.73
CA ARG A 110 -0.64 6.43 9.57
C ARG A 110 0.00 7.15 10.76
N ALA A 111 1.00 6.52 11.39
CA ALA A 111 1.71 7.13 12.52
C ALA A 111 2.49 8.40 12.12
N ILE A 112 3.07 8.47 10.92
CA ILE A 112 3.71 9.68 10.41
C ILE A 112 2.68 10.75 10.05
N LEU A 113 1.61 10.38 9.34
CA LEU A 113 0.59 11.33 8.91
C LEU A 113 -0.21 11.93 10.09
N LYS A 114 -0.18 11.30 11.26
CA LYS A 114 -0.78 11.83 12.49
C LYS A 114 0.07 12.92 13.15
N LYS A 115 1.35 13.07 12.78
CA LYS A 115 2.20 14.13 13.31
C LYS A 115 1.80 15.49 12.74
N ASP A 116 1.75 16.49 13.60
CA ASP A 116 1.38 17.85 13.18
C ASP A 116 2.33 18.39 12.11
N GLY A 117 1.76 19.07 11.11
CA GLY A 117 2.50 19.65 9.98
C GLY A 117 2.81 18.70 8.84
N VAL A 118 2.65 17.37 8.99
CA VAL A 118 2.95 16.42 7.91
C VAL A 118 1.79 16.29 6.94
N THR A 119 1.94 16.89 5.75
CA THR A 119 0.99 16.68 4.64
C THR A 119 1.30 15.42 3.85
N LYS A 120 0.28 14.79 3.24
CA LYS A 120 0.46 13.64 2.34
C LYS A 120 1.44 13.94 1.20
N ALA A 121 1.38 15.16 0.65
CA ALA A 121 2.25 15.61 -0.43
C ALA A 121 3.70 15.81 0.02
N ALA A 122 3.93 16.34 1.22
CA ALA A 122 5.27 16.41 1.81
C ALA A 122 5.85 15.01 2.05
N PHE A 123 5.03 14.10 2.60
CA PHE A 123 5.46 12.71 2.82
C PHE A 123 5.80 11.99 1.52
N LEU A 124 4.98 12.11 0.47
CA LEU A 124 5.28 11.51 -0.84
C LEU A 124 6.60 12.03 -1.45
N ARG A 125 6.89 13.33 -1.31
CA ARG A 125 8.18 13.90 -1.75
C ARG A 125 9.35 13.34 -0.94
N ALA A 126 9.18 13.19 0.37
CA ALA A 126 10.18 12.57 1.23
C ALA A 126 10.42 11.09 0.89
N LEU A 127 9.36 10.34 0.54
CA LEU A 127 9.49 8.95 0.08
C LEU A 127 10.30 8.85 -1.22
N VAL A 128 9.99 9.69 -2.21
CA VAL A 128 10.72 9.72 -3.48
C VAL A 128 12.20 10.05 -3.25
N ARG A 129 12.49 11.08 -2.43
CA ARG A 129 13.86 11.49 -2.11
C ARG A 129 14.64 10.44 -1.31
N ALA A 130 13.95 9.64 -0.50
CA ALA A 130 14.58 8.60 0.30
C ALA A 130 14.78 7.30 -0.47
N ALA A 131 13.91 6.95 -1.42
CA ALA A 131 13.91 5.63 -2.06
C ALA A 131 14.53 5.58 -3.46
N TYR A 132 14.66 6.74 -4.11
CA TYR A 132 15.17 6.83 -5.48
C TYR A 132 16.38 7.77 -5.54
N PRO A 133 17.44 7.39 -6.28
CA PRO A 133 18.60 8.26 -6.49
C PRO A 133 18.21 9.59 -7.14
N SER A 134 18.97 10.66 -6.86
CA SER A 134 18.68 12.04 -7.32
C SER A 134 18.62 12.23 -8.85
N GLY A 135 19.11 11.25 -9.63
CA GLY A 135 19.02 11.24 -11.10
C GLY A 135 17.91 10.34 -11.67
N SER A 136 17.15 9.67 -10.81
CA SER A 136 16.10 8.73 -11.22
C SER A 136 14.86 9.46 -11.73
N THR A 137 14.25 8.92 -12.78
CA THR A 137 12.96 9.42 -13.30
C THR A 137 11.76 8.88 -12.51
N HIS A 138 12.00 8.03 -11.51
CA HIS A 138 10.95 7.42 -10.71
C HIS A 138 10.16 8.47 -9.92
N LYS A 139 8.84 8.44 -10.10
CA LYS A 139 7.88 9.30 -9.41
C LYS A 139 6.74 8.45 -8.88
N ILE A 140 6.26 8.82 -7.70
CA ILE A 140 5.06 8.23 -7.12
C ILE A 140 3.86 9.11 -7.50
N ALA A 141 2.81 8.51 -8.08
CA ALA A 141 1.61 9.26 -8.41
C ALA A 141 0.88 9.71 -7.13
N TYR A 142 0.28 10.89 -7.18
CA TYR A 142 -0.37 11.51 -6.02
C TYR A 142 -1.45 10.61 -5.38
N ASN A 143 -2.24 9.91 -6.20
CA ASN A 143 -3.33 9.04 -5.73
C ASN A 143 -2.82 7.70 -5.14
N SER A 144 -1.61 7.26 -5.49
CA SER A 144 -1.09 5.95 -5.10
C SER A 144 -1.05 5.76 -3.58
N LEU A 145 -0.74 6.81 -2.81
CA LEU A 145 -0.76 6.73 -1.35
C LEU A 145 -2.19 6.50 -0.82
N SER A 146 -3.16 7.24 -1.34
CA SER A 146 -4.55 7.09 -0.92
C SER A 146 -5.09 5.71 -1.26
N ASP A 147 -4.74 5.18 -2.44
CA ASP A 147 -5.19 3.85 -2.88
C ASP A 147 -4.52 2.73 -2.09
N PHE A 148 -3.22 2.85 -1.78
CA PHE A 148 -2.51 1.92 -0.90
C PHE A 148 -3.13 1.85 0.50
N MET A 149 -3.55 3.01 1.03
CA MET A 149 -4.12 3.13 2.38
C MET A 149 -5.55 2.60 2.50
N LYS A 150 -6.30 2.50 1.39
CA LYS A 150 -7.65 1.91 1.33
C LYS A 150 -7.63 0.39 1.33
N LYS A 151 -6.56 -0.21 0.79
CA LYS A 151 -6.40 -1.68 0.75
C LYS A 151 -6.29 -2.27 2.16
N LYS A 152 -6.62 -3.55 2.30
CA LYS A 152 -6.56 -4.32 3.55
C LYS A 152 -5.87 -5.66 3.31
N GLY A 153 -5.16 -6.15 4.31
CA GLY A 153 -4.44 -7.42 4.26
C GLY A 153 -2.93 -7.28 4.05
N PRO A 154 -2.18 -8.34 4.38
CA PRO A 154 -0.72 -8.29 4.49
C PRO A 154 -0.01 -8.20 3.13
N THR A 155 -0.61 -8.71 2.05
CA THR A 155 -0.06 -8.70 0.69
C THR A 155 -0.67 -7.61 -0.21
N SER A 156 -1.81 -7.04 0.17
CA SER A 156 -2.59 -6.18 -0.73
C SER A 156 -1.89 -4.86 -1.07
N GLY A 157 -1.37 -4.73 -2.29
CA GLY A 157 -0.62 -3.53 -2.71
C GLY A 157 0.89 -3.63 -2.53
N ASN A 158 1.40 -4.86 -2.41
CA ASN A 158 2.81 -5.20 -2.48
C ASN A 158 3.50 -4.69 -3.76
N THR A 159 2.77 -4.61 -4.88
CA THR A 159 3.26 -4.07 -6.15
C THR A 159 3.29 -2.55 -6.24
N SER A 160 2.83 -1.85 -5.19
CA SER A 160 2.80 -0.38 -5.22
C SER A 160 4.19 0.20 -5.00
N SER A 161 4.56 1.21 -5.79
CA SER A 161 5.79 2.00 -5.56
C SER A 161 5.82 2.65 -4.17
N VAL A 162 4.65 2.97 -3.61
CA VAL A 162 4.52 3.50 -2.24
C VAL A 162 5.01 2.49 -1.21
N PHE A 163 4.75 1.20 -1.42
CA PHE A 163 5.13 0.16 -0.46
C PHE A 163 6.65 0.04 -0.37
N TYR A 164 7.33 -0.10 -1.52
CA TYR A 164 8.79 -0.10 -1.60
C TYR A 164 9.39 1.17 -1.00
N ALA A 165 8.94 2.35 -1.47
CA ALA A 165 9.52 3.60 -1.02
C ALA A 165 9.28 3.88 0.47
N ALA A 166 8.11 3.53 0.99
CA ALA A 166 7.83 3.63 2.42
C ALA A 166 8.74 2.74 3.25
N TYR A 167 8.97 1.50 2.81
CA TYR A 167 9.86 0.59 3.50
C TYR A 167 11.29 1.14 3.58
N VAL A 168 11.87 1.58 2.45
CA VAL A 168 13.20 2.19 2.41
C VAL A 168 13.28 3.42 3.31
N PHE A 169 12.26 4.29 3.28
CA PHE A 169 12.18 5.46 4.16
C PHE A 169 12.22 5.07 5.65
N PHE A 170 11.41 4.10 6.10
CA PHE A 170 11.37 3.69 7.50
C PHE A 170 12.65 2.97 7.95
N GLU A 171 13.29 2.23 7.04
CA GLU A 171 14.56 1.56 7.31
C GLU A 171 15.69 2.58 7.46
N LYS A 172 15.78 3.58 6.57
CA LYS A 172 16.69 4.74 6.71
C LYS A 172 16.42 5.49 8.03
N LEU A 173 15.16 5.73 8.36
CA LEU A 173 14.77 6.36 9.62
C LEU A 173 15.22 5.55 10.84
N ARG A 174 15.16 4.21 10.77
CA ARG A 174 15.65 3.31 11.83
C ARG A 174 17.15 3.47 12.04
N ILE A 175 17.93 3.50 10.95
CA ILE A 175 19.40 3.64 11.00
C ILE A 175 19.78 4.97 11.66
N VAL A 176 19.15 6.07 11.24
CA VAL A 176 19.38 7.41 11.83
C VAL A 176 19.04 7.44 13.31
N THR A 177 17.90 6.87 13.68
CA THR A 177 17.43 6.84 15.07
C THR A 177 18.11 5.76 15.93
N LYS A 178 19.01 4.94 15.34
CA LYS A 178 19.73 3.82 15.96
C LYS A 178 18.81 2.85 16.71
N LYS A 179 17.59 2.63 16.20
CA LYS A 179 16.63 1.72 16.82
C LYS A 179 16.96 0.27 16.45
N PRO A 180 16.80 -0.69 17.38
CA PRO A 180 16.96 -2.10 17.06
C PRO A 180 15.86 -2.59 16.10
N LYS A 181 16.10 -3.74 15.46
CA LYS A 181 15.07 -4.43 14.68
C LYS A 181 13.91 -4.86 15.59
N GLY A 182 12.67 -4.65 15.15
CA GLY A 182 11.49 -5.09 15.88
C GLY A 182 11.23 -6.59 15.72
N LYS A 183 10.39 -7.17 16.59
CA LYS A 183 10.03 -8.60 16.54
C LYS A 183 9.45 -9.02 15.18
N THR A 184 8.52 -8.22 14.65
CA THR A 184 7.89 -8.47 13.36
C THR A 184 8.90 -8.54 12.22
N ARG A 185 9.98 -7.74 12.29
CA ARG A 185 11.05 -7.75 11.29
C ARG A 185 11.85 -9.05 11.35
N LEU A 186 12.19 -9.52 12.55
CA LEU A 186 12.93 -10.77 12.73
C LEU A 186 12.11 -11.98 12.25
N GLU A 187 10.80 -11.99 12.52
CA GLU A 187 9.90 -13.05 12.05
C GLU A 187 9.73 -13.02 10.53
N MET A 188 9.63 -11.83 9.93
CA MET A 188 9.60 -11.68 8.47
C MET A 188 10.91 -12.13 7.81
N GLU A 189 12.06 -11.82 8.38
CA GLU A 189 13.37 -12.31 7.90
C GLU A 189 13.46 -13.84 7.96
N LEU A 190 12.84 -14.46 8.97
CA LEU A 190 12.80 -15.92 9.11
C LEU A 190 11.84 -16.59 8.11
N LEU A 191 10.66 -16.00 7.88
CA LEU A 191 9.63 -16.58 7.00
C LEU A 191 9.87 -16.30 5.52
N TRP A 192 10.47 -15.14 5.20
CA TRP A 192 10.72 -14.62 3.86
C TRP A 192 12.21 -14.24 3.73
N PRO A 193 13.15 -15.20 3.59
CA PRO A 193 14.58 -14.91 3.57
C PRO A 193 14.99 -13.97 2.43
N ASP A 194 14.37 -14.13 1.26
CA ASP A 194 14.62 -13.29 0.07
C ASP A 194 13.87 -11.94 0.11
N GLY A 195 13.04 -11.73 1.13
CA GLY A 195 12.15 -10.60 1.27
C GLY A 195 10.76 -10.84 0.68
N PHE A 196 9.90 -9.84 0.86
CA PHE A 196 8.51 -9.84 0.43
C PHE A 196 8.42 -9.57 -1.08
N ASP A 197 7.64 -10.36 -1.80
CA ASP A 197 7.48 -10.17 -3.24
C ASP A 197 6.76 -8.85 -3.54
N THR A 198 7.38 -8.03 -4.39
CA THR A 198 6.85 -6.75 -4.87
C THR A 198 6.58 -6.73 -6.37
N ARG A 199 6.89 -7.80 -7.10
CA ARG A 199 6.75 -7.84 -8.56
C ARG A 199 5.40 -8.36 -8.98
N ALA A 200 4.92 -9.41 -8.32
CA ALA A 200 3.63 -10.02 -8.63
C ALA A 200 2.64 -9.86 -7.48
N GLN A 201 1.41 -9.47 -7.81
CA GLN A 201 0.30 -9.64 -6.88
C GLN A 201 -0.23 -11.06 -7.07
N MET A 202 -0.05 -11.93 -6.07
CA MET A 202 -0.64 -13.27 -6.07
C MET A 202 -2.17 -13.15 -5.97
N ALA A 203 -2.84 -13.24 -7.13
CA ALA A 203 -4.28 -12.98 -7.25
C ALA A 203 -5.14 -14.26 -7.20
N SER A 204 -4.56 -15.41 -7.55
CA SER A 204 -5.29 -16.67 -7.65
C SER A 204 -4.41 -17.85 -7.23
N TYR A 205 -5.00 -18.82 -6.54
CA TYR A 205 -4.36 -20.07 -6.14
C TYR A 205 -5.13 -21.23 -6.76
N ILE A 206 -4.41 -22.21 -7.28
CA ILE A 206 -4.99 -23.49 -7.72
C ILE A 206 -4.75 -24.48 -6.59
N VAL A 207 -5.83 -24.99 -6.01
CA VAL A 207 -5.80 -25.97 -4.91
C VAL A 207 -6.78 -27.10 -5.20
N PRO A 208 -6.50 -28.32 -4.71
CA PRO A 208 -7.44 -29.42 -4.82
C PRO A 208 -8.72 -29.12 -4.04
N THR A 209 -9.84 -29.66 -4.49
CA THR A 209 -11.19 -29.36 -3.97
C THR A 209 -11.35 -29.60 -2.46
N TYR A 210 -10.56 -30.51 -1.88
CA TYR A 210 -10.61 -30.81 -0.45
C TYR A 210 -9.75 -29.88 0.42
N ALA A 211 -8.89 -29.06 -0.19
CA ALA A 211 -7.96 -28.24 0.55
C ALA A 211 -8.50 -26.85 0.85
N THR A 212 -8.13 -26.32 2.01
CA THR A 212 -8.49 -24.97 2.45
C THR A 212 -7.27 -24.06 2.41
N LEU A 213 -7.45 -22.88 1.81
CA LEU A 213 -6.42 -21.84 1.76
C LEU A 213 -6.66 -20.83 2.87
N THR A 214 -5.64 -20.59 3.68
CA THR A 214 -5.64 -19.50 4.66
C THR A 214 -4.37 -18.69 4.52
N MET A 215 -4.46 -17.38 4.66
CA MET A 215 -3.30 -16.48 4.64
C MET A 215 -3.00 -16.05 6.07
N ASP A 216 -1.75 -16.22 6.49
CA ASP A 216 -1.31 -15.75 7.81
C ASP A 216 -1.09 -14.23 7.84
N GLN A 217 -0.82 -13.71 9.04
CA GLN A 217 -0.52 -12.29 9.25
C GLN A 217 0.73 -11.78 8.53
N TYR A 218 1.62 -12.68 8.09
CA TYR A 218 2.84 -12.38 7.36
C TYR A 218 2.66 -12.48 5.84
N GLY A 219 1.44 -12.75 5.38
CA GLY A 219 1.10 -12.87 3.96
C GLY A 219 1.48 -14.21 3.34
N LYS A 220 1.91 -15.20 4.13
CA LYS A 220 2.20 -16.55 3.65
C LYS A 220 0.91 -17.34 3.62
N VAL A 221 0.73 -18.09 2.54
CA VAL A 221 -0.48 -18.86 2.27
C VAL A 221 -0.23 -20.29 2.67
N HIS A 222 -1.09 -20.80 3.55
CA HIS A 222 -1.09 -22.18 4.02
C HIS A 222 -2.25 -22.91 3.36
N CYS A 223 -1.95 -24.11 2.87
CA CYS A 223 -2.92 -25.02 2.27
C CYS A 223 -3.03 -26.23 3.21
N TYR A 224 -4.22 -26.48 3.74
CA TYR A 224 -4.54 -27.60 4.62
C TYR A 224 -5.47 -28.58 3.94
#